data_AF-A0AAU1G7Z0-F1
#
_entry.id   AF-A0AAU1G7Z0-F1
#
_cell.length_a   1.000
_cell.length_b   1.000
_cell.length_c   1.000
_cell.angle_alpha   90.00
_cell.angle_beta   90.00
_cell.angle_gamma   90.00
#
_symmetry.space_group_name_H-M   'P 1'
#
loop_
_entity.id
_entity.type
_entity.pdbx_description
1 polymer ?
#
loop_
_entity_poly.entity_id
_entity_poly.type
_entity_poly.pdbx_seq_one_letter_code
_entity_poly.pdbx_strand_id
1 'polypeptide(L)' 'MNGSSEPVGVILAVDAGRFAEVVEALRRAGLAVTGEQPIIGTLEGTVAEDRIPALAAVDGVASVDREYINRIPPP' A
#
# COMPACT_ATOMS: atom_id res chain seq x y z
N MET A 1 14.32 18.12 12.74
CA MET A 1 13.12 17.37 13.19
C MET A 1 13.18 16.03 12.50
N ASN A 2 13.50 14.98 13.25
CA ASN A 2 13.85 13.68 12.71
C ASN A 2 12.56 12.94 12.33
N GLY A 3 12.18 13.01 11.05
CA GLY A 3 11.05 12.27 10.50
C GLY A 3 11.43 10.83 10.20
N SER A 4 11.56 9.99 11.24
CA SER A 4 11.32 8.56 11.05
C SER A 4 9.83 8.32 11.29
N SER A 5 9.00 8.60 10.27
CA SER A 5 7.58 8.25 10.32
C SER A 5 7.47 6.73 10.47
N GLU A 6 6.76 6.30 11.50
CA GLU A 6 6.41 4.88 11.68
C GLU A 6 5.71 4.37 10.40
N PRO A 7 6.00 3.14 9.93
CA PRO A 7 5.32 2.60 8.76
C PRO A 7 3.81 2.64 8.95
N VAL A 8 3.10 3.15 7.94
CA VAL A 8 1.63 3.19 7.94
C VAL A 8 1.08 2.05 7.10
N GLY A 9 -0.05 1.50 7.51
CA GLY A 9 -0.81 0.55 6.71
C GLY A 9 -1.40 1.22 5.48
N VAL A 10 -1.36 0.52 4.34
CA VAL A 10 -1.96 0.95 3.08
C VAL A 10 -2.65 -0.22 2.38
N ILE A 11 -3.73 0.12 1.69
CA ILE A 11 -4.48 -0.76 0.80
C ILE A 11 -4.33 -0.18 -0.61
N LEU A 12 -4.00 -1.02 -1.59
CA LEU A 12 -3.80 -0.60 -2.98
C LEU A 12 -4.76 -1.33 -3.90
N ALA A 13 -5.36 -0.60 -4.83
CA ALA A 13 -6.02 -1.17 -6.00
C ALA A 13 -5.06 -1.10 -7.20
N VAL A 14 -4.90 -2.22 -7.91
CA VAL A 14 -3.96 -2.38 -9.01
C VAL A 14 -4.59 -3.13 -10.19
N ASP A 15 -3.94 -3.05 -11.35
CA ASP A 15 -4.29 -3.82 -12.53
C ASP A 15 -4.11 -5.33 -12.27
N ALA A 16 -5.23 -6.05 -12.15
CA ALA A 16 -5.24 -7.50 -11.94
C ALA A 16 -4.61 -8.29 -13.10
N GLY A 17 -4.63 -7.76 -14.34
CA GLY A 17 -4.01 -8.38 -15.51
C GLY A 17 -2.47 -8.34 -15.45
N ARG A 18 -1.91 -7.46 -14.62
CA ARG A 18 -0.47 -7.26 -14.43
C ARG A 18 -0.04 -7.43 -12.97
N PHE A 19 -0.86 -8.09 -12.15
CA PHE A 19 -0.73 -8.08 -10.70
C PHE A 19 0.69 -8.37 -10.19
N ALA A 20 1.30 -9.47 -10.65
CA ALA A 20 2.65 -9.85 -10.21
C ALA A 20 3.72 -8.81 -10.58
N GLU A 21 3.62 -8.19 -11.76
CA GLU A 21 4.54 -7.14 -12.21
C GLU A 21 4.41 -5.88 -11.33
N VAL A 22 3.16 -5.48 -11.04
CA VAL A 22 2.85 -4.30 -10.23
C VAL A 22 3.28 -4.52 -8.78
N VAL A 23 3.04 -5.70 -8.20
CA VAL A 23 3.50 -6.05 -6.84
C VAL A 23 5.01 -5.91 -6.72
N GLU A 24 5.77 -6.44 -7.69
CA GLU A 24 7.23 -6.31 -7.68
C GLU A 24 7.70 -4.86 -7.83
N ALA A 25 7.01 -4.05 -8.64
CA ALA A 25 7.28 -2.61 -8.75
C ALA A 25 6.99 -1.87 -7.43
N LEU A 26 5.90 -2.20 -6.75
CA LEU A 26 5.53 -1.65 -5.44
C LEU A 26 6.53 -2.02 -4.35
N ARG A 27 7.02 -3.27 -4.33
CA ARG A 27 8.11 -3.70 -3.42
C ARG A 27 9.37 -2.87 -3.64
N ARG A 28 9.75 -2.62 -4.90
CA ARG A 28 10.88 -1.73 -5.24
C ARG A 28 10.65 -0.28 -4.83
N ALA A 29 9.42 0.20 -4.86
CA ALA A 29 9.04 1.53 -4.38
C ALA A 29 9.03 1.65 -2.84
N GLY A 30 9.14 0.53 -2.12
CA GLY A 30 9.29 0.48 -0.67
C GLY A 30 8.07 -0.05 0.09
N LEU A 31 7.10 -0.64 -0.60
CA LEU A 31 5.99 -1.33 0.05
C LEU A 31 6.45 -2.68 0.63
N ALA A 32 6.24 -2.88 1.92
CA ALA A 32 6.29 -4.19 2.56
C ALA A 32 4.90 -4.83 2.50
N VAL A 33 4.68 -5.70 1.51
CA VAL A 33 3.40 -6.38 1.30
C VAL A 33 3.09 -7.36 2.44
N THR A 34 1.89 -7.26 3.00
CA THR A 34 1.39 -8.11 4.09
C THR A 34 0.24 -9.02 3.64
N GLY A 35 -0.44 -8.69 2.55
CA GLY A 35 -1.52 -9.49 1.99
C GLY A 35 -1.72 -9.21 0.50
N GLU A 36 -2.07 -10.24 -0.26
CA GLU A 36 -2.31 -10.15 -1.71
C GLU A 36 -3.67 -10.77 -2.04
N GLN A 37 -4.45 -10.10 -2.89
CA GLN A 37 -5.77 -10.53 -3.35
C GLN A 37 -5.82 -10.45 -4.89
N PRO A 38 -5.09 -11.32 -5.61
CA PRO A 38 -4.84 -11.15 -7.05
C PRO A 38 -6.09 -11.17 -7.91
N ILE A 39 -7.11 -11.94 -7.51
CA ILE A 39 -8.36 -12.12 -8.26
C ILE A 39 -9.12 -10.78 -8.41
N ILE A 40 -9.07 -9.93 -7.39
CA ILE A 40 -9.78 -8.64 -7.36
C ILE A 40 -8.85 -7.43 -7.51
N GLY A 41 -7.56 -7.67 -7.76
CA GLY A 41 -6.59 -6.60 -8.03
C GLY A 41 -6.29 -5.74 -6.81
N THR A 42 -6.24 -6.31 -5.61
CA THR A 42 -5.93 -5.57 -4.38
C THR A 42 -4.77 -6.18 -3.61
N LEU A 43 -4.05 -5.34 -2.88
CA LEU A 43 -3.03 -5.78 -1.93
C LEU A 43 -2.95 -4.84 -0.72
N GLU A 44 -2.41 -5.38 0.34
CA GLU A 44 -2.20 -4.72 1.63
C GLU A 44 -0.72 -4.71 1.95
N GLY A 45 -0.25 -3.66 2.61
CA GLY A 45 1.12 -3.60 3.06
C GLY A 45 1.39 -2.41 3.98
N THR A 46 2.64 -2.28 4.38
CA THR A 46 3.13 -1.14 5.15
C THR A 46 4.18 -0.37 4.35
N VAL A 47 4.22 0.95 4.52
CA VAL A 47 5.16 1.84 3.83
C VAL A 47 5.49 3.04 4.71
N ALA A 48 6.65 3.64 4.51
CA ALA A 48 6.92 4.97 5.06
C ALA A 48 5.91 5.99 4.47
N GLU A 49 5.32 6.82 5.33
CA GLU A 49 4.23 7.73 4.94
C GLU A 49 4.62 8.70 3.82
N ASP A 50 5.87 9.16 3.80
CA ASP A 50 6.44 10.03 2.78
C ASP A 50 6.59 9.35 1.40
N ARG A 51 6.49 8.02 1.33
CA ARG A 51 6.56 7.24 0.08
C ARG A 51 5.20 6.89 -0.52
N ILE A 52 4.08 7.24 0.13
CA ILE A 52 2.73 7.02 -0.44
C ILE A 52 2.62 7.61 -1.87
N PRO A 53 3.09 8.83 -2.16
CA PRO A 53 3.06 9.36 -3.53
C PRO A 53 3.88 8.55 -4.53
N ALA A 54 4.97 7.91 -4.09
CA ALA A 54 5.79 7.05 -4.95
C ALA A 54 5.07 5.75 -5.31
N LEU A 55 4.25 5.19 -4.39
CA LEU A 55 3.40 4.05 -4.70
C LEU A 55 2.33 4.41 -5.72
N ALA A 56 1.67 5.56 -5.57
CA ALA A 56 0.63 6.03 -6.49
C ALA A 56 1.15 6.33 -7.91
N ALA A 57 2.46 6.55 -8.06
CA ALA A 57 3.10 6.79 -9.36
C ALA A 57 3.52 5.49 -10.08
N VAL A 58 3.41 4.33 -9.45
CA VAL A 58 3.71 3.04 -10.09
C VAL A 58 2.67 2.75 -11.16
N ASP A 59 3.14 2.45 -12.37
CA ASP A 59 2.27 2.05 -13.48
C ASP A 59 1.45 0.80 -13.11
N GLY A 60 0.15 0.85 -13.38
CA GLY A 60 -0.81 -0.19 -12.97
C GLY A 60 -1.39 0.00 -11.57
N VAL A 61 -1.04 1.05 -10.81
CA VAL A 61 -1.73 1.43 -9.57
C VAL A 61 -2.91 2.34 -9.89
N ALA A 62 -4.10 1.99 -9.39
CA ALA A 62 -5.31 2.79 -9.53
C ALA A 62 -5.57 3.68 -8.30
N SER A 63 -5.34 3.15 -7.09
CA SER A 63 -5.47 3.92 -5.85
C SER A 63 -4.50 3.41 -4.78
N VAL A 64 -4.18 4.32 -3.85
CA VAL A 64 -3.47 4.01 -2.60
C VAL A 64 -4.25 4.65 -1.46
N ASP A 65 -4.77 3.82 -0.59
CA ASP A 65 -5.61 4.21 0.54
C ASP A 65 -4.87 3.92 1.84
N ARG A 66 -4.69 4.94 2.68
CA ARG A 66 -4.10 4.76 4.01
C ARG A 66 -5.10 4.05 4.92
N GLU A 67 -4.64 3.03 5.63
CA GLU A 67 -5.44 2.37 6.65
C GLU A 67 -5.70 3.32 7.83
N TYR A 68 -6.97 3.45 8.23
CA TYR A 68 -7.38 4.22 9.40
C TYR A 68 -7.85 3.28 10.50
N ILE A 69 -7.07 3.18 11.59
CA ILE A 69 -7.46 2.42 12.77
C ILE A 69 -8.37 3.29 13.65
N ASN A 70 -9.67 3.08 13.53
CA ASN A 70 -10.64 3.68 14.44
C ASN A 70 -10.74 2.85 15.73
N ARG A 71 -10.36 3.41 16.87
CA ARG A 71 -10.61 2.75 18.16
C ARG A 71 -12.05 2.98 18.58
N ILE A 72 -12.79 1.89 18.77
CA ILE A 72 -14.10 1.94 19.42
C ILE A 72 -13.86 2.04 20.94
N PRO A 73 -14.48 3.00 21.64
CA PRO A 73 -14.39 3.06 23.10
C PRO A 73 -14.97 1.79 23.73
N PRO A 74 -14.47 1.36 24.90
CA PRO A 74 -15.07 0.25 25.64
C PRO A 74 -16.54 0.54 25.99
N PRO A 75 -17.38 -0.50 26.15
CA PRO A 75 -18.83 -0.38 26.39
C PRO A 75 -19.18 0.32 27.71
#